data_AF-A0A7S2V2T0-F1
#
_entry.id   AF-A0A7S2V2T0-F1
#
_cell.length_a   1.000
_cell.length_b   1.000
_cell.length_c   1.000
_cell.angle_alpha   90.00
_cell.angle_beta   90.00
_cell.angle_gamma   90.00
#
_symmetry.space_group_name_H-M   'P 1'
#
loop_
_entity.id
_entity.type
_entity.pdbx_description
1 polymer ?
#
loop_
_entity_poly.entity_id
_entity_poly.type
_entity_poly.pdbx_seq_one_letter_code
_entity_poly.pdbx_strand_id
1 'polypeptide(L)'
;MLARSGVGSMRIIDFDQVTLSSLNRHATAGWSDVGTPKAEAMARALQDLAPACRVEACARMFCARDAHLLLEGSPDYVVDAIDDVNTKLELLEYCCHHRLPVLSALAAGGKADPTRLHIGTLGDAVKDPLASKLRWRLNKMKINADEISAVYSSELPRCRLLPLSKEQEAEPHEFGVVDNFRVRVMPVLGTTPALMGQAMAAHVLCNLAGKPFEPLAAPRITSSVKHKMYQHLRNREQRVFGTKDLSCLDGDLVEHMVTQVWRSRCAVTGRRIGGTQLLALTRWEKEKGLLPNNLVLLSPKEADRLDAEGTGAFPPEVCQKIQARLHNMGDDW
;
A
#
# COMPACT_ATOMS: atom_id res chain seq x y z
N MET A 1 18.61 3.60 -3.10
CA MET A 1 18.98 3.33 -1.69
C MET A 1 19.26 1.86 -1.44
N LEU A 2 18.48 0.92 -1.97
CA LEU A 2 18.76 -0.53 -1.86
C LEU A 2 20.24 -0.89 -2.06
N ALA A 3 20.83 -0.54 -3.20
CA ALA A 3 22.26 -0.79 -3.47
C ALA A 3 23.21 -0.13 -2.45
N ARG A 4 22.94 1.13 -2.05
CA ARG A 4 23.73 1.87 -1.05
C ARG A 4 23.60 1.28 0.36
N SER A 5 22.52 0.57 0.63
CA SER A 5 22.23 -0.06 1.92
C SER A 5 22.71 -1.52 1.98
N GLY A 6 23.49 -1.97 0.99
CA GLY A 6 24.13 -3.29 1.02
C GLY A 6 23.32 -4.43 0.39
N VAL A 7 22.28 -4.13 -0.39
CA VAL A 7 21.67 -5.17 -1.25
C VAL A 7 22.72 -5.65 -2.25
N GLY A 8 23.05 -6.95 -2.20
CA GLY A 8 24.18 -7.52 -2.93
C GLY A 8 23.92 -7.76 -4.42
N SER A 9 22.67 -7.96 -4.82
CA SER A 9 22.28 -8.13 -6.22
C SER A 9 20.92 -7.53 -6.53
N MET A 10 20.79 -6.92 -7.70
CA MET A 10 19.55 -6.34 -8.19
C MET A 10 19.39 -6.60 -9.68
N ARG A 11 18.16 -6.87 -10.11
CA ARG A 11 17.77 -6.88 -11.52
C ARG A 11 16.81 -5.72 -11.79
N ILE A 12 17.05 -4.97 -12.86
CA ILE A 12 16.24 -3.83 -13.28
C ILE A 12 15.58 -4.20 -14.60
N ILE A 13 14.25 -4.22 -14.62
CA ILE A 13 13.46 -4.59 -15.80
C ILE A 13 12.70 -3.35 -16.26
N ASP A 14 13.11 -2.78 -17.38
CA ASP A 14 12.45 -1.61 -17.99
C ASP A 14 12.75 -1.58 -19.49
N PHE A 15 11.72 -1.41 -20.33
CA PHE A 15 11.86 -1.40 -21.78
C PHE A 15 12.02 0.01 -22.37
N ASP A 16 11.74 1.04 -21.57
CA ASP A 16 11.77 2.41 -22.04
C ASP A 16 13.21 2.90 -22.25
N GLN A 17 13.32 3.91 -23.10
CA GLN A 17 14.53 4.72 -23.24
C GLN A 17 14.45 5.97 -22.37
N VAL A 18 15.61 6.51 -22.01
CA VAL A 18 15.71 7.82 -21.36
C VAL A 18 15.28 8.90 -22.36
N THR A 19 14.30 9.69 -21.98
CA THR A 19 13.82 10.84 -22.78
C THR A 19 14.07 12.15 -22.04
N LEU A 20 14.15 13.26 -22.78
CA LEU A 20 14.27 14.61 -22.18
C LEU A 20 13.13 14.88 -21.15
N SER A 21 11.91 14.43 -21.46
CA SER A 21 10.75 14.60 -20.58
C SER A 21 10.76 13.70 -19.33
N SER A 22 11.62 12.67 -19.31
CA SER A 22 11.79 11.79 -18.15
C SER A 22 12.83 12.31 -17.13
N LEU A 23 13.78 13.16 -17.56
CA LEU A 23 14.89 13.63 -16.73
C LEU A 23 14.44 14.43 -15.49
N ASN A 24 13.25 15.04 -15.51
CA ASN A 24 12.71 15.76 -14.35
C ASN A 24 12.40 14.85 -13.14
N ARG A 25 12.37 13.52 -13.34
CA ARG A 25 12.04 12.52 -12.31
C ARG A 25 12.87 11.24 -12.39
N HIS A 26 13.85 11.17 -13.29
CA HIS A 26 14.75 10.03 -13.42
C HIS A 26 16.07 10.32 -12.70
N ALA A 27 16.19 9.88 -11.45
CA ALA A 27 17.26 10.31 -10.54
C ALA A 27 18.69 9.85 -10.93
N THR A 28 18.83 8.87 -11.81
CA THR A 28 20.12 8.25 -12.16
C THR A 28 20.51 8.40 -13.63
N ALA A 29 19.83 9.26 -14.39
CA ALA A 29 20.18 9.53 -15.79
C ALA A 29 20.41 11.03 -15.99
N GLY A 30 21.35 11.37 -16.87
CA GLY A 30 21.65 12.73 -17.28
C GLY A 30 21.35 12.97 -18.76
N TRP A 31 21.76 14.14 -19.24
CA TRP A 31 21.64 14.54 -20.65
C TRP A 31 22.36 13.56 -21.60
N SER A 32 23.49 13.01 -21.18
CA SER A 32 24.26 12.03 -21.95
C SER A 32 23.57 10.68 -22.11
N ASP A 33 22.58 10.36 -21.28
CA ASP A 33 21.87 9.08 -21.32
C ASP A 33 20.65 9.12 -22.23
N VAL A 34 20.24 10.29 -22.73
CA VAL A 34 19.07 10.43 -23.60
C VAL A 34 19.21 9.54 -24.84
N GLY A 35 18.19 8.71 -25.09
CA GLY A 35 18.18 7.71 -26.16
C GLY A 35 18.80 6.35 -25.78
N THR A 36 19.36 6.21 -24.58
CA THR A 36 19.81 4.89 -24.07
C THR A 36 18.70 4.20 -23.27
N PRO A 37 18.69 2.86 -23.17
CA PRO A 37 17.73 2.15 -22.33
C PRO A 37 17.81 2.59 -20.85
N LYS A 38 16.66 2.84 -20.21
CA LYS A 38 16.61 3.27 -18.79
C LYS A 38 17.26 2.25 -17.87
N ALA A 39 16.98 0.97 -18.08
CA ALA A 39 17.55 -0.11 -17.27
C ALA A 39 19.09 -0.09 -17.29
N GLU A 40 19.69 0.15 -18.47
CA GLU A 40 21.14 0.23 -18.63
C GLU A 40 21.72 1.50 -18.02
N ALA A 41 21.08 2.66 -18.21
CA ALA A 41 21.49 3.92 -17.59
C ALA A 41 21.48 3.81 -16.06
N MET A 42 20.42 3.22 -15.49
CA MET A 42 20.34 2.94 -14.05
C MET A 42 21.44 1.98 -13.60
N ALA A 43 21.70 0.89 -14.35
CA ALA A 43 22.74 -0.07 -13.98
C ALA A 43 24.14 0.54 -13.99
N ARG A 44 24.49 1.34 -15.01
CA ARG A 44 25.77 2.07 -15.06
C ARG A 44 25.91 2.98 -13.83
N ALA A 45 24.91 3.82 -13.58
CA ALA A 45 24.95 4.73 -12.44
C ALA A 45 25.04 4.00 -11.09
N LEU A 46 24.34 2.88 -10.92
CA LEU A 46 24.40 2.09 -9.68
C LEU A 46 25.74 1.38 -9.50
N GLN A 47 26.35 0.89 -10.58
CA GLN A 47 27.66 0.25 -10.56
C GLN A 47 28.75 1.24 -10.11
N ASP A 48 28.66 2.51 -10.53
CA ASP A 48 29.56 3.57 -10.08
C ASP A 48 29.32 3.93 -8.60
N LEU A 49 28.05 3.99 -8.17
CA LEU A 49 27.67 4.42 -6.82
C LEU A 49 27.85 3.35 -5.74
N ALA A 50 27.68 2.08 -6.09
CA ALA A 50 27.72 0.94 -5.18
C ALA A 50 28.36 -0.28 -5.88
N PRO A 51 29.70 -0.28 -6.08
CA PRO A 51 30.38 -1.30 -6.88
C PRO A 51 30.22 -2.75 -6.38
N ALA A 52 29.91 -2.92 -5.09
CA ALA A 52 29.66 -4.22 -4.48
C ALA A 52 28.29 -4.82 -4.83
N CYS A 53 27.35 -4.01 -5.34
CA CYS A 53 26.04 -4.47 -5.78
C CYS A 53 26.13 -4.96 -7.22
N ARG A 54 25.87 -6.25 -7.45
CA ARG A 54 25.74 -6.81 -8.80
C ARG A 54 24.42 -6.34 -9.42
N VAL A 55 24.48 -5.48 -10.44
CA VAL A 55 23.27 -4.98 -11.12
C VAL A 55 23.15 -5.60 -12.50
N GLU A 56 22.01 -6.22 -12.77
CA GLU A 56 21.63 -6.73 -14.08
C GLU A 56 20.57 -5.84 -14.72
N ALA A 57 20.87 -5.28 -15.90
CA ALA A 57 19.91 -4.53 -16.69
C ALA A 57 19.19 -5.47 -17.67
N CYS A 58 17.86 -5.48 -17.62
CA CYS A 58 17.00 -6.19 -18.54
C CYS A 58 16.13 -5.17 -19.30
N ALA A 59 16.58 -4.79 -20.50
CA ALA A 59 15.89 -3.83 -21.37
C ALA A 59 14.66 -4.48 -22.07
N ARG A 60 13.70 -5.00 -21.29
CA ARG A 60 12.54 -5.75 -21.77
C ARG A 60 11.28 -5.36 -21.03
N MET A 61 10.14 -5.42 -21.74
CA MET A 61 8.84 -5.20 -21.12
C MET A 61 8.47 -6.43 -20.32
N PHE A 62 7.98 -6.24 -19.09
CA PHE A 62 7.43 -7.34 -18.33
C PHE A 62 6.18 -7.89 -19.03
N CYS A 63 6.07 -9.21 -19.13
CA CYS A 63 4.83 -9.87 -19.54
C CYS A 63 4.71 -11.21 -18.82
N ALA A 64 3.47 -11.64 -18.58
CA ALA A 64 3.17 -12.88 -17.86
C ALA A 64 3.85 -14.11 -18.46
N ARG A 65 3.97 -14.19 -19.80
CA ARG A 65 4.60 -15.31 -20.50
C ARG A 65 6.08 -15.47 -20.12
N ASP A 66 6.79 -14.37 -20.00
CA ASP A 66 8.24 -14.36 -19.76
C ASP A 66 8.58 -14.14 -18.28
N ALA A 67 7.57 -14.04 -17.40
CA ALA A 67 7.73 -13.72 -15.98
C ALA A 67 8.69 -14.67 -15.25
N HIS A 68 8.67 -15.96 -15.58
CA HIS A 68 9.56 -16.98 -15.02
C HIS A 68 11.04 -16.75 -15.35
N LEU A 69 11.34 -16.14 -16.51
CA LEU A 69 12.69 -15.77 -16.91
C LEU A 69 13.08 -14.42 -16.28
N LEU A 70 12.16 -13.46 -16.36
CA LEU A 70 12.39 -12.10 -15.88
C LEU A 70 12.60 -12.05 -14.35
N LEU A 71 11.89 -12.90 -13.61
CA LEU A 71 11.99 -13.04 -12.15
C LEU A 71 12.72 -14.32 -11.74
N GLU A 72 13.57 -14.87 -12.61
CA GLU A 72 14.36 -16.06 -12.29
C GLU A 72 15.32 -15.81 -11.11
N GLY A 73 15.76 -16.89 -10.47
CA GLY A 73 16.65 -16.80 -9.30
C GLY A 73 15.94 -16.53 -7.97
N SER A 74 14.60 -16.54 -7.96
CA SER A 74 13.77 -16.42 -6.76
C SER A 74 14.11 -15.17 -5.93
N PRO A 75 13.80 -13.96 -6.43
CA PRO A 75 14.16 -12.72 -5.75
C PRO A 75 13.59 -12.69 -4.33
N ASP A 76 14.41 -12.24 -3.37
CA ASP A 76 13.99 -12.06 -1.98
C ASP A 76 12.86 -11.03 -1.86
N TYR A 77 12.79 -10.09 -2.81
CA TYR A 77 11.75 -9.08 -2.87
C TYR A 77 11.57 -8.55 -4.31
N VAL A 78 10.32 -8.32 -4.69
CA VAL A 78 9.93 -7.65 -5.95
C VAL A 78 9.45 -6.23 -5.64
N VAL A 79 10.06 -5.25 -6.29
CA VAL A 79 9.67 -3.83 -6.20
C VAL A 79 8.98 -3.45 -7.49
N ASP A 80 7.67 -3.26 -7.42
CA ASP A 80 6.85 -2.90 -8.58
C ASP A 80 6.72 -1.37 -8.68
N ALA A 81 7.36 -0.81 -9.70
CA ALA A 81 7.28 0.61 -10.06
C ALA A 81 6.59 0.84 -11.44
N ILE A 82 5.83 -0.14 -11.92
CA ILE A 82 5.18 -0.10 -13.23
C ILE A 82 4.02 0.92 -13.20
N ASP A 83 3.77 1.63 -14.29
CA ASP A 83 2.66 2.59 -14.40
C ASP A 83 1.47 2.06 -15.24
N ASP A 84 1.73 1.15 -16.16
CA ASP A 84 0.70 0.43 -16.91
C ASP A 84 -0.10 -0.55 -16.04
N VAL A 85 -1.43 -0.51 -16.20
CA VAL A 85 -2.35 -1.29 -15.35
C VAL A 85 -2.30 -2.78 -15.69
N ASN A 86 -2.15 -3.15 -16.97
CA ASN A 86 -2.16 -4.55 -17.39
C ASN A 86 -0.87 -5.23 -16.95
N THR A 87 0.26 -4.61 -17.27
CA THR A 87 1.60 -5.10 -16.93
C THR A 87 1.77 -5.22 -15.42
N LYS A 88 1.30 -4.23 -14.65
CA LYS A 88 1.30 -4.30 -13.18
C LYS A 88 0.42 -5.45 -12.68
N LEU A 89 -0.76 -5.65 -13.25
CA LEU A 89 -1.64 -6.74 -12.83
C LEU A 89 -1.00 -8.10 -13.07
N GLU A 90 -0.38 -8.31 -14.23
CA GLU A 90 0.34 -9.55 -14.57
C GLU A 90 1.47 -9.83 -13.58
N LEU A 91 2.25 -8.80 -13.22
CA LEU A 91 3.32 -8.93 -12.22
C LEU A 91 2.77 -9.32 -10.86
N LEU A 92 1.73 -8.63 -10.39
CA LEU A 92 1.12 -8.88 -9.08
C LEU A 92 0.49 -10.27 -9.02
N GLU A 93 -0.21 -10.70 -10.08
CA GLU A 93 -0.78 -12.04 -10.19
C GLU A 93 0.32 -13.11 -10.11
N TYR A 94 1.39 -12.96 -10.90
CA TYR A 94 2.52 -13.89 -10.90
C TYR A 94 3.15 -13.97 -9.51
N CYS A 95 3.44 -12.83 -8.87
CA CYS A 95 4.03 -12.81 -7.53
C CYS A 95 3.13 -13.50 -6.50
N CYS A 96 1.81 -13.29 -6.55
CA CYS A 96 0.88 -13.94 -5.63
C CYS A 96 0.84 -15.46 -5.83
N HIS A 97 0.75 -15.95 -7.08
CA HIS A 97 0.71 -17.39 -7.37
C HIS A 97 2.02 -18.10 -7.01
N HIS A 98 3.16 -17.43 -7.14
CA HIS A 98 4.48 -17.97 -6.81
C HIS A 98 4.98 -17.62 -5.41
N ARG A 99 4.16 -16.95 -4.60
CA ARG A 99 4.49 -16.50 -3.23
C ARG A 99 5.77 -15.66 -3.15
N LEU A 100 5.99 -14.83 -4.17
CA LEU A 100 7.09 -13.87 -4.18
C LEU A 100 6.68 -12.61 -3.39
N PRO A 101 7.46 -12.16 -2.40
CA PRO A 101 7.20 -10.92 -1.70
C PRO A 101 7.20 -9.74 -2.67
N VAL A 102 6.14 -8.94 -2.68
CA VAL A 102 5.98 -7.81 -3.61
C VAL A 102 5.52 -6.55 -2.90
N LEU A 103 6.11 -5.41 -3.27
CA LEU A 103 5.70 -4.06 -2.85
C LEU A 103 5.42 -3.22 -4.10
N SER A 104 4.19 -2.71 -4.21
CA SER A 104 3.71 -1.96 -5.38
C SER A 104 3.64 -0.46 -5.13
N ALA A 105 4.27 0.34 -6.01
CA ALA A 105 4.02 1.77 -6.10
C ALA A 105 2.69 2.03 -6.82
N LEU A 106 1.83 2.87 -6.23
CA LEU A 106 0.60 3.36 -6.84
C LEU A 106 0.78 4.75 -7.46
N ALA A 107 -0.32 5.43 -7.79
CA ALA A 107 -0.24 6.63 -8.61
C ALA A 107 0.41 7.81 -7.87
N ALA A 108 1.51 8.31 -8.42
CA ALA A 108 2.20 9.54 -8.00
C ALA A 108 1.74 10.80 -8.74
N GLY A 109 1.07 10.63 -9.89
CA GLY A 109 0.67 11.73 -10.78
C GLY A 109 -0.31 12.70 -10.14
N GLY A 110 -0.05 13.99 -10.32
CA GLY A 110 -0.84 15.10 -9.79
C GLY A 110 -0.81 15.27 -8.27
N LYS A 111 0.14 14.64 -7.59
CA LYS A 111 0.30 14.70 -6.13
C LYS A 111 1.61 15.37 -5.76
N ALA A 112 1.62 16.10 -4.65
CA ALA A 112 2.75 16.89 -4.18
C ALA A 112 2.94 16.91 -2.66
N ASP A 113 1.95 16.46 -1.87
CA ASP A 113 2.01 16.50 -0.40
C ASP A 113 2.71 15.24 0.16
N PRO A 114 3.96 15.35 0.63
CA PRO A 114 4.72 14.20 1.12
C PRO A 114 4.14 13.66 2.44
N THR A 115 3.41 14.47 3.20
CA THR A 115 2.83 14.07 4.50
C THR A 115 1.66 13.11 4.35
N ARG A 116 1.18 12.90 3.12
CA ARG A 116 0.06 12.03 2.76
C ARG A 116 0.47 10.70 2.17
N LEU A 117 1.77 10.40 2.16
CA LEU A 117 2.34 9.13 1.72
C LEU A 117 2.15 8.08 2.81
N HIS A 118 1.70 6.90 2.41
CA HIS A 118 1.41 5.77 3.27
C HIS A 118 2.06 4.52 2.71
N ILE A 119 2.48 3.64 3.62
CA ILE A 119 2.84 2.25 3.32
C ILE A 119 1.72 1.39 3.93
N GLY A 120 1.16 0.48 3.15
CA GLY A 120 0.04 -0.37 3.58
C GLY A 120 -0.18 -1.49 2.60
N THR A 121 -1.41 -1.95 2.44
CA THR A 121 -1.76 -2.94 1.40
C THR A 121 -2.33 -2.26 0.14
N LEU A 122 -2.62 -3.01 -0.92
CA LEU A 122 -3.37 -2.48 -2.06
C LEU A 122 -4.85 -2.19 -1.70
N GLY A 123 -5.42 -2.94 -0.74
CA GLY A 123 -6.71 -2.59 -0.12
C GLY A 123 -6.65 -1.31 0.72
N ASP A 124 -5.47 -1.08 1.33
CA ASP A 124 -4.90 0.20 1.81
C ASP A 124 -5.36 1.48 1.11
N ALA A 125 -5.31 1.44 -0.20
CA ALA A 125 -5.20 2.64 -1.01
C ALA A 125 -6.53 3.36 -1.17
N VAL A 126 -6.56 4.63 -0.78
CA VAL A 126 -7.69 5.56 -0.95
C VAL A 126 -7.39 6.58 -2.04
N LYS A 127 -8.45 7.09 -2.69
CA LYS A 127 -8.35 8.19 -3.68
C LYS A 127 -7.38 7.90 -4.83
N ASP A 128 -7.25 6.62 -5.18
CA ASP A 128 -6.34 6.14 -6.21
C ASP A 128 -7.10 5.34 -7.27
N PRO A 129 -7.27 5.88 -8.49
CA PRO A 129 -7.95 5.19 -9.58
C PRO A 129 -7.22 3.94 -10.07
N LEU A 130 -5.89 3.93 -10.00
CA LEU A 130 -5.07 2.77 -10.38
C LEU A 130 -5.33 1.63 -9.39
N ALA A 131 -5.23 1.92 -8.09
CA ALA A 131 -5.53 0.94 -7.04
C ALA A 131 -6.96 0.38 -7.16
N SER A 132 -7.93 1.24 -7.48
CA SER A 132 -9.32 0.82 -7.62
C SER A 132 -9.52 -0.17 -8.77
N LYS A 133 -8.86 0.06 -9.92
CA LYS A 133 -8.88 -0.87 -11.07
C LYS A 133 -8.17 -2.19 -10.75
N LEU A 134 -6.99 -2.12 -10.12
CA LEU A 134 -6.22 -3.31 -9.74
C LEU A 134 -7.04 -4.20 -8.79
N ARG A 135 -7.62 -3.63 -7.72
CA ARG A 135 -8.47 -4.39 -6.79
C ARG A 135 -9.63 -5.09 -7.48
N TRP A 136 -10.33 -4.40 -8.38
CA TRP A 136 -11.45 -4.99 -9.11
C TRP A 136 -11.00 -6.17 -9.97
N ARG A 137 -9.85 -6.07 -10.65
CA ARG A 137 -9.32 -7.14 -11.49
C ARG A 137 -8.79 -8.33 -10.68
N LEU A 138 -7.99 -8.06 -9.65
CA LEU A 138 -7.48 -9.09 -8.73
C LEU A 138 -8.61 -9.86 -8.04
N ASN A 139 -9.70 -9.18 -7.66
CA ASN A 139 -10.87 -9.83 -7.08
C ASN A 139 -11.53 -10.83 -8.06
N LYS A 140 -11.55 -10.54 -9.37
CA LYS A 140 -12.02 -11.50 -10.39
C LYS A 140 -11.12 -12.73 -10.50
N MET A 141 -9.83 -12.57 -10.21
CA MET A 141 -8.83 -13.63 -10.16
C MET A 141 -8.79 -14.34 -8.79
N LYS A 142 -9.67 -13.97 -7.84
CA LYS A 142 -9.69 -14.47 -6.46
C LYS A 142 -8.40 -14.17 -5.68
N ILE A 143 -7.66 -13.14 -6.07
CA ILE A 143 -6.48 -12.65 -5.36
C ILE A 143 -6.90 -11.54 -4.39
N ASN A 144 -6.51 -11.69 -3.13
CA ASN A 144 -6.82 -10.73 -2.09
C ASN A 144 -5.86 -9.54 -2.14
N ALA A 145 -6.37 -8.34 -2.44
CA ALA A 145 -5.57 -7.13 -2.47
C ALA A 145 -4.98 -6.73 -1.11
N ASP A 146 -5.47 -7.28 0.00
CA ASP A 146 -4.88 -7.06 1.32
C ASP A 146 -3.59 -7.86 1.55
N GLU A 147 -3.24 -8.80 0.65
CA GLU A 147 -1.98 -9.56 0.71
C GLU A 147 -0.84 -8.88 -0.06
N ILE A 148 -1.15 -7.86 -0.87
CA ILE A 148 -0.18 -7.13 -1.67
C ILE A 148 0.20 -5.86 -0.94
N SER A 149 1.48 -5.72 -0.56
CA SER A 149 1.98 -4.48 0.03
C SER A 149 2.03 -3.37 -1.01
N ALA A 150 1.74 -2.14 -0.62
CA ALA A 150 1.74 -0.99 -1.51
C ALA A 150 2.18 0.32 -0.84
N VAL A 151 2.77 1.21 -1.64
CA VAL A 151 3.00 2.61 -1.28
C VAL A 151 2.04 3.48 -2.07
N TYR A 152 1.27 4.32 -1.38
CA TYR A 152 0.26 5.18 -1.98
C TYR A 152 0.19 6.53 -1.30
N SER A 153 -0.44 7.50 -1.96
CA SER A 153 -0.77 8.78 -1.33
C SER A 153 -2.27 8.98 -1.24
N SER A 154 -2.70 9.44 -0.06
CA SER A 154 -4.09 9.80 0.27
C SER A 154 -4.51 11.19 -0.22
N GLU A 155 -3.62 11.88 -0.94
CA GLU A 155 -3.88 13.16 -1.59
C GLU A 155 -4.82 12.98 -2.79
N LEU A 156 -5.72 13.94 -2.99
CA LEU A 156 -6.47 14.05 -4.25
C LEU A 156 -5.55 14.68 -5.31
N PRO A 157 -5.54 14.19 -6.56
CA PRO A 157 -4.79 14.84 -7.62
C PRO A 157 -5.16 16.32 -7.74
N ARG A 158 -4.15 17.20 -7.70
CA ARG A 158 -4.30 18.66 -7.75
C ARG A 158 -4.35 19.20 -9.18
N CYS A 159 -3.94 18.40 -10.16
CA CYS A 159 -3.98 18.75 -11.57
C CYS A 159 -4.76 17.70 -12.38
N ARG A 160 -5.16 18.11 -13.59
CA ARG A 160 -5.83 17.26 -14.57
C ARG A 160 -4.82 16.78 -15.61
N LEU A 161 -5.23 15.80 -16.39
CA LEU A 161 -4.51 15.40 -17.60
C LEU A 161 -4.31 16.63 -18.49
N LEU A 162 -3.11 16.78 -19.03
CA LEU A 162 -2.82 17.86 -19.97
C LEU A 162 -3.66 17.65 -21.25
N PRO A 163 -4.12 18.76 -21.89
CA PRO A 163 -4.69 18.67 -23.22
C PRO A 163 -3.63 18.14 -24.19
N LEU A 164 -4.08 17.48 -25.25
CA LEU A 164 -3.18 17.08 -26.34
C LEU A 164 -2.71 18.33 -27.08
N SER A 165 -1.47 18.33 -27.57
CA SER A 165 -1.05 19.34 -28.55
C SER A 165 -1.80 19.12 -29.87
N LYS A 166 -1.83 20.14 -30.74
CA LYS A 166 -2.45 20.00 -32.07
C LYS A 166 -1.79 18.90 -32.90
N GLU A 167 -0.47 18.68 -32.75
CA GLU A 167 0.21 17.57 -33.41
C GLU A 167 -0.21 16.21 -32.84
N GLN A 168 -0.34 16.10 -31.51
CA GLN A 168 -0.79 14.87 -30.85
C GLN A 168 -2.24 14.49 -31.18
N GLU A 169 -3.10 15.48 -31.45
CA GLU A 169 -4.46 15.24 -31.92
C GLU A 169 -4.49 14.76 -33.38
N ALA A 170 -3.57 15.27 -34.21
CA ALA A 170 -3.47 14.91 -35.62
C ALA A 170 -2.91 13.50 -35.84
N GLU A 171 -1.89 13.11 -35.06
CA GLU A 171 -1.19 11.83 -35.24
C GLU A 171 -1.03 11.05 -33.91
N PRO A 172 -2.13 10.59 -33.28
CA PRO A 172 -2.07 10.00 -31.92
C PRO A 172 -1.19 8.74 -31.79
N HIS A 173 -0.95 8.04 -32.90
CA HIS A 173 -0.19 6.79 -32.96
C HIS A 173 1.32 7.02 -32.94
N GLU A 174 1.82 8.19 -33.37
CA GLU A 174 3.25 8.50 -33.34
C GLU A 174 3.77 8.85 -31.92
N PHE A 175 2.87 9.24 -31.02
CA PHE A 175 3.23 9.66 -29.66
C PHE A 175 3.02 8.57 -28.60
N GLY A 176 2.51 7.40 -28.98
CA GLY A 176 2.39 6.24 -28.09
C GLY A 176 3.65 5.36 -28.17
N VAL A 177 4.23 5.00 -27.02
CA VAL A 177 5.38 4.05 -26.97
C VAL A 177 4.96 2.63 -27.43
N VAL A 178 3.66 2.33 -27.34
CA VAL A 178 3.02 1.08 -27.77
C VAL A 178 1.59 1.39 -28.21
N ASP A 179 1.03 0.55 -29.10
CA ASP A 179 -0.38 0.66 -29.50
C ASP A 179 -1.30 0.64 -28.26
N ASN A 180 -2.24 1.59 -28.19
CA ASN A 180 -3.16 1.83 -27.06
C ASN A 180 -2.55 2.42 -25.76
N PHE A 181 -1.31 2.92 -25.78
CA PHE A 181 -0.76 3.66 -24.64
C PHE A 181 -1.40 5.05 -24.48
N ARG A 182 -1.45 5.58 -23.26
CA ARG A 182 -2.10 6.89 -22.99
C ARG A 182 -1.28 8.05 -23.57
N VAL A 183 -1.84 8.73 -24.57
CA VAL A 183 -1.25 9.97 -25.13
C VAL A 183 -1.32 11.15 -24.14
N ARG A 184 -2.32 11.16 -23.24
CA ARG A 184 -2.46 12.24 -22.24
C ARG A 184 -1.62 11.97 -21.00
N VAL A 185 -0.73 12.92 -20.69
CA VAL A 185 0.18 12.86 -19.56
C VAL A 185 -0.45 13.50 -18.32
N MET A 186 -0.40 12.80 -17.19
CA MET A 186 -0.64 13.40 -15.88
C MET A 186 0.64 14.07 -15.41
N PRO A 187 0.66 15.38 -15.08
CA PRO A 187 1.85 16.02 -14.56
C PRO A 187 2.37 15.34 -13.29
N VAL A 188 3.68 15.15 -13.20
CA VAL A 188 4.34 14.51 -12.06
C VAL A 188 5.39 15.47 -11.50
N LEU A 189 5.25 15.82 -10.22
CA LEU A 189 6.30 16.51 -9.47
C LEU A 189 7.34 15.45 -9.05
N GLY A 190 8.58 15.55 -9.56
CA GLY A 190 9.61 14.51 -9.40
C GLY A 190 9.95 14.11 -7.96
N THR A 191 9.69 14.99 -6.98
CA THR A 191 9.87 14.67 -5.55
C THR A 191 8.92 13.57 -5.08
N THR A 192 7.69 13.51 -5.59
CA THR A 192 6.69 12.50 -5.19
C THR A 192 7.12 11.07 -5.51
N PRO A 193 7.43 10.68 -6.76
CA PRO A 193 7.91 9.33 -7.07
C PRO A 193 9.25 9.03 -6.38
N ALA A 194 10.13 10.02 -6.21
CA ALA A 194 11.37 9.83 -5.46
C ALA A 194 11.10 9.44 -4.01
N LEU A 195 10.21 10.15 -3.31
CA LEU A 195 9.80 9.84 -1.93
C LEU A 195 9.10 8.48 -1.83
N MET A 196 8.26 8.12 -2.81
CA MET A 196 7.68 6.77 -2.88
C MET A 196 8.78 5.70 -3.00
N GLY A 197 9.77 5.91 -3.88
CA GLY A 197 10.92 5.01 -3.99
C GLY A 197 11.74 4.91 -2.71
N GLN A 198 11.93 6.00 -1.96
CA GLN A 198 12.60 5.97 -0.66
C GLN A 198 11.80 5.20 0.40
N ALA A 199 10.48 5.42 0.45
CA ALA A 199 9.59 4.69 1.34
C ALA A 199 9.59 3.19 1.04
N MET A 200 9.59 2.82 -0.26
CA MET A 200 9.72 1.43 -0.68
C MET A 200 11.05 0.83 -0.26
N ALA A 201 12.15 1.54 -0.46
CA ALA A 201 13.48 1.07 -0.05
C ALA A 201 13.54 0.82 1.46
N ALA A 202 13.02 1.73 2.29
CA ALA A 202 12.96 1.55 3.73
C ALA A 202 12.16 0.29 4.11
N HIS A 203 10.98 0.10 3.52
CA HIS A 203 10.16 -1.08 3.76
C HIS A 203 10.89 -2.38 3.39
N VAL A 204 11.46 -2.45 2.19
CA VAL A 204 12.17 -3.65 1.71
C VAL A 204 13.38 -3.96 2.59
N LEU A 205 14.22 -2.97 2.89
CA LEU A 205 15.42 -3.16 3.72
C LEU A 205 15.07 -3.66 5.12
N CYS A 206 14.04 -3.10 5.76
CA CYS A 206 13.59 -3.55 7.06
C CYS A 206 13.08 -5.00 7.05
N ASN A 207 12.34 -5.40 6.00
CA ASN A 207 11.90 -6.79 5.83
C ASN A 207 13.08 -7.74 5.60
N LEU A 208 14.00 -7.40 4.70
CA LEU A 208 15.20 -8.20 4.43
C LEU A 208 16.10 -8.36 5.67
N ALA A 209 16.17 -7.32 6.52
CA ALA A 209 16.93 -7.35 7.76
C ALA A 209 16.22 -8.10 8.91
N GLY A 210 15.02 -8.65 8.69
CA GLY A 210 14.23 -9.31 9.74
C GLY A 210 13.72 -8.36 10.83
N LYS A 211 13.62 -7.06 10.54
CA LYS A 211 13.15 -6.00 11.45
C LYS A 211 12.06 -5.15 10.78
N PRO A 212 10.91 -5.75 10.40
CA PRO A 212 9.82 -4.99 9.80
C PRO A 212 9.31 -3.94 10.78
N PHE A 213 9.04 -2.73 10.28
CA PHE A 213 8.30 -1.73 11.04
C PHE A 213 6.81 -1.82 10.72
N GLU A 214 5.96 -1.39 11.64
CA GLU A 214 4.52 -1.29 11.43
C GLU A 214 4.18 0.08 10.83
N PRO A 215 3.76 0.14 9.55
CA PRO A 215 3.40 1.42 8.96
C PRO A 215 2.03 1.89 9.45
N LEU A 216 1.85 3.20 9.49
CA LEU A 216 0.54 3.81 9.65
C LEU A 216 -0.26 3.60 8.35
N ALA A 217 -0.89 2.44 8.23
CA ALA A 217 -1.53 1.96 6.99
C ALA A 217 -2.82 2.71 6.62
N ALA A 218 -3.33 3.60 7.48
CA ALA A 218 -4.56 4.34 7.25
C ALA A 218 -4.39 5.83 7.58
N PRO A 219 -5.10 6.74 6.87
CA PRO A 219 -5.14 8.14 7.25
C PRO A 219 -5.62 8.29 8.70
N ARG A 220 -5.05 9.26 9.43
CA ARG A 220 -5.54 9.62 10.75
C ARG A 220 -7.02 9.97 10.69
N ILE A 221 -7.77 9.45 11.66
CA ILE A 221 -9.19 9.80 11.84
C ILE A 221 -9.29 11.21 12.40
N THR A 222 -10.37 11.92 12.08
CA THR A 222 -10.58 13.27 12.62
C THR A 222 -10.87 13.20 14.12
N SER A 223 -10.57 14.29 14.85
CA SER A 223 -10.93 14.43 16.27
C SER A 223 -12.42 14.20 16.53
N SER A 224 -13.28 14.62 15.60
CA SER A 224 -14.72 14.38 15.66
C SER A 224 -15.10 12.90 15.55
N VAL A 225 -14.43 12.12 14.70
CA VAL A 225 -14.64 10.68 14.57
C VAL A 225 -14.14 9.98 15.82
N LYS A 226 -12.93 10.29 16.28
CA LYS A 226 -12.34 9.81 17.53
C LYS A 226 -13.27 10.03 18.72
N HIS A 227 -13.81 11.24 18.87
CA HIS A 227 -14.77 11.56 19.92
C HIS A 227 -16.05 10.71 19.82
N LYS A 228 -16.63 10.57 18.62
CA LYS A 228 -17.83 9.73 18.42
C LYS A 228 -17.58 8.26 18.77
N MET A 229 -16.42 7.70 18.36
CA MET A 229 -16.06 6.32 18.70
C MET A 229 -15.90 6.14 20.20
N TYR A 230 -15.23 7.07 20.88
CA TYR A 230 -15.08 7.06 22.34
C TYR A 230 -16.44 7.13 23.05
N GLN A 231 -17.34 8.04 22.65
CA GLN A 231 -18.68 8.12 23.24
C GLN A 231 -19.53 6.87 22.97
N HIS A 232 -19.41 6.27 21.78
CA HIS A 232 -20.10 5.02 21.47
C HIS A 232 -19.61 3.87 22.35
N LEU A 233 -18.30 3.72 22.52
CA LEU A 233 -17.73 2.73 23.44
C LEU A 233 -18.21 2.99 24.86
N ARG A 234 -18.13 4.23 25.36
CA ARG A 234 -18.58 4.60 26.71
C ARG A 234 -20.07 4.30 26.96
N ASN A 235 -20.93 4.60 26.02
CA ASN A 235 -22.36 4.31 26.14
C ASN A 235 -22.63 2.80 26.10
N ARG A 236 -21.86 2.05 25.31
CA ARG A 236 -21.95 0.60 25.25
C ARG A 236 -21.47 -0.05 26.54
N GLU A 237 -20.35 0.39 27.09
CA GLU A 237 -19.82 -0.08 28.38
C GLU A 237 -20.84 0.12 29.51
N GLN A 238 -21.51 1.28 29.54
CA GLN A 238 -22.57 1.53 30.51
C GLN A 238 -23.76 0.59 30.33
N ARG A 239 -24.16 0.35 29.07
CA ARG A 239 -25.33 -0.46 28.73
C ARG A 239 -25.11 -1.94 29.04
N VAL A 240 -23.91 -2.46 28.77
CA VAL A 240 -23.60 -3.90 28.83
C VAL A 240 -23.00 -4.30 30.16
N PHE A 241 -22.10 -3.48 30.72
CA PHE A 241 -21.32 -3.81 31.91
C PHE A 241 -21.60 -2.87 33.11
N GLY A 242 -22.50 -1.90 32.95
CA GLY A 242 -22.87 -0.99 34.04
C GLY A 242 -21.83 0.08 34.39
N THR A 243 -20.72 0.18 33.64
CA THR A 243 -19.62 1.12 33.92
C THR A 243 -19.43 2.16 32.82
N LYS A 244 -19.09 3.39 33.21
CA LYS A 244 -18.60 4.45 32.31
C LYS A 244 -17.11 4.72 32.49
N ASP A 245 -16.44 3.91 33.28
CA ASP A 245 -15.02 4.03 33.54
C ASP A 245 -14.24 3.50 32.33
N LEU A 246 -13.61 4.44 31.62
CA LEU A 246 -12.70 4.21 30.50
C LEU A 246 -11.32 4.75 30.86
N SER A 247 -10.94 4.78 32.14
CA SER A 247 -9.66 5.33 32.61
C SER A 247 -8.44 4.70 31.93
N CYS A 248 -8.56 3.45 31.47
CA CYS A 248 -7.56 2.74 30.68
C CYS A 248 -7.50 3.14 29.19
N LEU A 249 -8.36 4.05 28.72
CA LEU A 249 -8.43 4.50 27.34
C LEU A 249 -8.44 6.02 27.25
N ASP A 250 -7.34 6.57 26.74
CA ASP A 250 -7.35 7.94 26.25
C ASP A 250 -7.73 7.99 24.76
N GLY A 251 -7.83 9.20 24.24
CA GLY A 251 -8.15 9.40 22.85
C GLY A 251 -7.08 8.88 21.88
N ASP A 252 -5.81 8.92 22.26
CA ASP A 252 -4.70 8.55 21.38
C ASP A 252 -4.62 7.03 21.24
N LEU A 253 -4.91 6.31 22.32
CA LEU A 253 -5.09 4.87 22.31
C LEU A 253 -6.30 4.45 21.48
N VAL A 254 -7.43 5.17 21.53
CA VAL A 254 -8.55 4.91 20.60
C VAL A 254 -8.11 5.08 19.15
N GLU A 255 -7.32 6.11 18.84
CA GLU A 255 -6.79 6.31 17.49
C GLU A 255 -5.81 5.19 17.09
N HIS A 256 -4.94 4.76 17.99
CA HIS A 256 -4.01 3.64 17.80
C HIS A 256 -4.77 2.34 17.52
N MET A 257 -5.75 1.98 18.35
CA MET A 257 -6.60 0.81 18.17
C MET A 257 -7.27 0.84 16.79
N VAL A 258 -7.84 1.97 16.41
CA VAL A 258 -8.60 2.09 15.17
C VAL A 258 -7.70 2.08 13.94
N THR A 259 -6.62 2.86 13.95
CA THR A 259 -5.81 3.13 12.75
C THR A 259 -4.64 2.17 12.57
N GLN A 260 -4.00 1.72 13.66
CA GLN A 260 -2.84 0.84 13.62
C GLN A 260 -3.23 -0.62 13.84
N VAL A 261 -3.91 -0.94 14.95
CA VAL A 261 -4.31 -2.33 15.25
C VAL A 261 -5.34 -2.83 14.23
N TRP A 262 -6.46 -2.12 14.08
CA TRP A 262 -7.56 -2.55 13.21
C TRP A 262 -7.49 -1.98 11.79
N ARG A 263 -6.48 -1.17 11.45
CA ARG A 263 -6.26 -0.60 10.10
C ARG A 263 -7.49 0.06 9.49
N SER A 264 -8.30 0.70 10.34
CA SER A 264 -9.59 1.31 10.01
C SER A 264 -10.58 0.35 9.35
N ARG A 265 -10.57 -0.93 9.74
CA ARG A 265 -11.43 -1.99 9.17
C ARG A 265 -12.17 -2.76 10.24
N CYS A 266 -13.35 -3.25 9.88
CA CYS A 266 -14.05 -4.23 10.68
C CYS A 266 -13.22 -5.52 10.73
N ALA A 267 -13.03 -6.04 11.95
CA ALA A 267 -12.30 -7.26 12.22
C ALA A 267 -12.89 -8.51 11.56
N VAL A 268 -14.21 -8.50 11.30
CA VAL A 268 -14.95 -9.64 10.74
C VAL A 268 -15.14 -9.48 9.23
N THR A 269 -15.74 -8.38 8.77
CA THR A 269 -16.05 -8.17 7.34
C THR A 269 -14.92 -7.55 6.53
N GLY A 270 -13.87 -7.02 7.17
CA GLY A 270 -12.81 -6.27 6.49
C GLY A 270 -13.25 -4.90 5.94
N ARG A 271 -14.52 -4.52 6.13
CA ARG A 271 -15.10 -3.26 5.65
C ARG A 271 -14.40 -2.07 6.32
N ARG A 272 -13.94 -1.11 5.52
CA ARG A 272 -13.29 0.10 6.02
C ARG A 272 -14.24 1.08 6.70
N ILE A 273 -13.70 1.90 7.60
CA ILE A 273 -14.33 3.12 8.10
C ILE A 273 -14.56 4.05 6.92
N GLY A 274 -15.81 4.20 6.51
CA GLY A 274 -16.22 5.01 5.36
C GLY A 274 -17.64 4.68 4.92
N GLY A 275 -18.48 5.71 4.82
CA GLY A 275 -19.92 5.59 4.55
C GLY A 275 -20.76 6.21 5.68
N THR A 276 -22.07 5.94 5.68
CA THR A 276 -23.03 6.52 6.63
C THR A 276 -22.97 5.96 8.05
N GLN A 277 -22.33 4.80 8.25
CA GLN A 277 -22.24 4.13 9.55
C GLN A 277 -20.81 3.96 10.01
N LEU A 278 -20.52 4.48 11.21
CA LEU A 278 -19.24 4.34 11.88
C LEU A 278 -19.11 2.92 12.46
N LEU A 279 -17.90 2.36 12.42
CA LEU A 279 -17.58 1.12 13.13
C LEU A 279 -17.60 1.36 14.65
N ALA A 280 -17.88 0.31 15.42
CA ALA A 280 -17.95 0.31 16.86
C ALA A 280 -16.73 -0.40 17.45
N LEU A 281 -16.03 0.28 18.35
CA LEU A 281 -14.99 -0.33 19.20
C LEU A 281 -15.70 -0.95 20.42
N THR A 282 -15.39 -2.19 20.77
CA THR A 282 -16.02 -2.92 21.88
C THR A 282 -15.08 -4.00 22.45
N ARG A 283 -15.37 -4.52 23.65
CA ARG A 283 -14.63 -5.66 24.21
C ARG A 283 -14.80 -6.90 23.34
N TRP A 284 -13.73 -7.66 23.13
CA TRP A 284 -13.78 -8.96 22.46
C TRP A 284 -14.28 -10.06 23.40
N GLU A 285 -13.65 -10.19 24.56
CA GLU A 285 -14.05 -11.12 25.64
C GLU A 285 -14.69 -10.33 26.78
N LYS A 286 -15.92 -10.70 27.17
CA LYS A 286 -16.66 -10.01 28.24
C LYS A 286 -15.94 -10.07 29.59
N GLU A 287 -15.30 -11.20 29.88
CA GLU A 287 -14.66 -11.50 31.17
C GLU A 287 -13.34 -10.75 31.38
N LYS A 288 -12.61 -10.38 30.31
CA LYS A 288 -11.26 -9.79 30.40
C LYS A 288 -11.22 -8.31 30.77
N GLY A 289 -12.35 -7.69 31.09
CA GLY A 289 -12.40 -6.26 31.40
C GLY A 289 -12.15 -5.37 30.16
N LEU A 290 -12.15 -4.06 30.37
CA LEU A 290 -11.84 -3.10 29.33
C LEU A 290 -10.33 -2.89 29.27
N LEU A 291 -9.66 -3.53 28.32
CA LEU A 291 -8.21 -3.47 28.14
C LEU A 291 -7.86 -3.24 26.66
N PRO A 292 -6.72 -2.58 26.34
CA PRO A 292 -6.30 -2.34 24.95
C PRO A 292 -6.21 -3.63 24.14
N ASN A 293 -5.60 -4.67 24.71
CA ASN A 293 -5.47 -6.02 24.14
C ASN A 293 -6.78 -6.83 24.14
N ASN A 294 -7.90 -6.24 24.53
CA ASN A 294 -9.24 -6.86 24.49
C ASN A 294 -10.24 -6.02 23.67
N LEU A 295 -9.80 -5.05 22.88
CA LEU A 295 -10.69 -4.20 22.09
C LEU A 295 -10.72 -4.59 20.62
N VAL A 296 -11.91 -4.85 20.10
CA VAL A 296 -12.16 -5.19 18.69
C VAL A 296 -12.97 -4.10 17.98
N LEU A 297 -12.67 -3.85 16.71
CA LEU A 297 -13.41 -2.93 15.85
C LEU A 297 -14.39 -3.70 14.95
N LEU A 298 -15.68 -3.47 15.10
CA LEU A 298 -16.75 -4.21 14.43
C LEU A 298 -17.77 -3.28 13.75
N SER A 299 -18.60 -3.80 12.85
CA SER A 299 -19.82 -3.06 12.48
C SER A 299 -20.80 -3.04 13.66
N PRO A 300 -21.72 -2.05 13.74
CA PRO A 300 -22.70 -2.00 14.82
C PRO A 300 -23.50 -3.30 14.99
N LYS A 301 -23.90 -3.94 13.88
CA LYS A 301 -24.62 -5.22 13.89
C LYS A 301 -23.79 -6.36 14.48
N GLU A 302 -22.52 -6.45 14.12
CA GLU A 302 -21.61 -7.49 14.62
C GLU A 302 -21.27 -7.27 16.09
N ALA A 303 -21.09 -6.02 16.50
CA ALA A 303 -20.91 -5.69 17.91
C ALA A 303 -22.15 -6.16 18.71
N ASP A 304 -23.37 -5.87 18.24
CA ASP A 304 -24.59 -6.29 18.94
C ASP A 304 -24.75 -7.81 18.99
N ARG A 305 -24.30 -8.53 17.95
CA ARG A 305 -24.18 -10.00 17.98
C ARG A 305 -23.16 -10.48 19.00
N LEU A 306 -22.00 -9.82 19.12
CA LEU A 306 -20.99 -10.14 20.13
C LEU A 306 -21.54 -9.92 21.56
N ASP A 307 -22.31 -8.85 21.78
CA ASP A 307 -22.99 -8.62 23.06
C ASP A 307 -24.00 -9.74 23.39
N ALA A 308 -24.68 -10.33 22.40
CA ALA A 308 -25.71 -11.35 22.61
C ALA A 308 -25.14 -12.77 22.72
N GLU A 309 -24.27 -13.17 21.79
CA GLU A 309 -23.82 -14.55 21.57
C GLU A 309 -22.37 -14.78 22.06
N GLY A 310 -21.62 -13.73 22.38
CA GLY A 310 -20.19 -13.82 22.71
C GLY A 310 -19.32 -14.11 21.49
N THR A 311 -18.05 -14.49 21.71
CA THR A 311 -17.08 -14.72 20.64
C THR A 311 -17.45 -15.89 19.72
N GLY A 312 -18.31 -16.81 20.18
CA GLY A 312 -18.85 -17.91 19.39
C GLY A 312 -19.80 -17.48 18.25
N ALA A 313 -20.17 -16.21 18.18
CA ALA A 313 -21.01 -15.65 17.10
C ALA A 313 -20.33 -15.66 15.72
N PHE A 314 -19.00 -15.83 15.67
CA PHE A 314 -18.19 -15.67 14.48
C PHE A 314 -17.49 -16.99 14.09
N PRO A 315 -17.13 -17.16 12.79
CA PRO A 315 -16.39 -18.34 12.34
C PRO A 315 -15.07 -18.52 13.11
N PRO A 316 -14.65 -19.76 13.43
CA PRO A 316 -13.42 -20.02 14.19
C PRO A 316 -12.17 -19.38 13.60
N GLU A 317 -12.06 -19.37 12.27
CA GLU A 317 -10.96 -18.72 11.54
C GLU A 317 -10.88 -17.20 11.77
N VAL A 318 -12.03 -16.52 11.91
CA VAL A 318 -12.10 -15.09 12.22
C VAL A 318 -11.70 -14.86 13.67
N CYS A 319 -12.19 -15.68 14.59
CA CYS A 319 -11.84 -15.61 16.01
C CYS A 319 -10.33 -15.78 16.22
N GLN A 320 -9.71 -16.76 15.55
CA GLN A 320 -8.26 -16.99 15.61
C GLN A 320 -7.47 -15.77 15.09
N LYS A 321 -7.89 -15.17 13.96
CA LYS A 321 -7.25 -13.96 13.42
C LYS A 321 -7.35 -12.76 14.39
N ILE A 322 -8.51 -12.58 15.01
CA ILE A 322 -8.76 -11.52 16.00
C ILE A 322 -7.87 -11.74 17.22
N GLN A 323 -7.87 -12.94 17.79
CA GLN A 323 -7.04 -13.28 18.95
C GLN A 323 -5.54 -13.15 18.67
N ALA A 324 -5.07 -13.63 17.52
CA ALA A 324 -3.66 -13.50 17.14
C ALA A 324 -3.23 -12.02 17.07
N ARG A 325 -4.08 -11.15 16.51
CA ARG A 325 -3.80 -9.71 16.44
C ARG A 325 -3.80 -9.04 17.82
N LEU A 326 -4.76 -9.38 18.66
CA LEU A 326 -4.83 -8.86 20.03
C LEU A 326 -3.66 -9.33 20.89
N HIS A 327 -3.24 -10.59 20.74
CA HIS A 327 -2.10 -11.15 21.46
C HIS A 327 -0.77 -10.48 21.08
N ASN A 328 -0.60 -10.13 19.80
CA ASN A 328 0.60 -9.43 19.32
C ASN A 328 0.76 -8.01 19.91
N MET A 329 -0.27 -7.44 20.53
CA MET A 329 -0.12 -6.17 21.26
C MET A 329 0.70 -6.34 22.55
N GLY A 330 0.76 -7.54 23.13
CA GLY A 330 1.37 -7.77 24.45
C GLY A 330 0.52 -7.27 25.62
N ASP A 331 0.99 -7.51 26.84
CA ASP A 331 0.36 -7.06 28.09
C ASP A 331 0.93 -5.75 28.62
N ASP A 332 1.97 -5.19 27.97
CA ASP A 332 2.75 -4.03 28.43
C ASP A 332 2.13 -2.65 28.07
N TRP A 333 0.80 -2.52 28.12
CA TRP A 333 0.07 -1.26 27.82
C TRP A 333 -0.65 -0.67 29.03
#